data_AF-A0A7S2VDQ1-F1
#
_entry.id   AF-A0A7S2VDQ1-F1
#
_cell.length_a   1.000
_cell.length_b   1.000
_cell.length_c   1.000
_cell.angle_alpha   90.00
_cell.angle_beta   90.00
_cell.angle_gamma   90.00
#
_symmetry.space_group_name_H-M   'P 1'
#
loop_
_entity.id
_entity.type
_entity.pdbx_description
1 polymer ?
#
loop_
_entity_poly.entity_id
_entity_poly.type
_entity_poly.pdbx_seq_one_letter_code
_entity_poly.pdbx_strand_id
1 'polypeptide(L)'
;TGLDQVAEIAANVALATNQSTAGTTHKRPVFNVKKWRFKSPTGGMNDVDRATVGAFYSNASSVFEWGLGESTRMANMLRVPRYAGVDSDPEYVSLTRAQVSPQFRFFFADIGPTRVFGLPLN
;
A
#
# COMPACT_ATOMS: atom_id res chain seq x y z
N THR A 1 -4.16 -24.26 19.30
CA THR A 1 -4.24 -22.91 19.91
C THR A 1 -5.07 -22.01 19.00
N GLY A 2 -5.56 -20.85 19.47
CA GLY A 2 -6.35 -19.95 18.63
C GLY A 2 -5.60 -19.43 17.39
N LEU A 3 -4.26 -19.40 17.43
CA LEU A 3 -3.41 -19.05 16.29
C LEU A 3 -3.44 -20.10 15.17
N ASP A 4 -3.52 -21.37 15.51
CA ASP A 4 -3.57 -22.47 14.54
C ASP A 4 -4.88 -22.42 13.73
N GLN A 5 -5.99 -22.08 14.38
CA GLN A 5 -7.29 -21.90 13.72
C GLN A 5 -7.31 -20.68 12.79
N VAL A 6 -6.66 -19.58 13.17
CA VAL A 6 -6.53 -18.40 12.30
C VAL A 6 -5.67 -18.71 11.08
N ALA A 7 -4.58 -19.46 11.25
CA ALA A 7 -3.71 -19.89 10.16
C ALA A 7 -4.44 -20.82 9.18
N GLU A 8 -5.25 -21.76 9.69
CA GLU A 8 -6.04 -22.69 8.89
C GLU A 8 -7.14 -21.98 8.09
N ILE A 9 -7.84 -21.02 8.70
CA ILE A 9 -8.83 -20.18 8.00
C ILE A 9 -8.15 -19.35 6.91
N ALA A 10 -6.98 -18.75 7.19
CA ALA A 10 -6.23 -17.98 6.21
C ALA A 10 -5.79 -18.83 5.01
N ALA A 11 -5.34 -20.07 5.26
CA ALA A 11 -4.95 -21.01 4.21
C ALA A 11 -6.14 -21.40 3.32
N ASN A 12 -7.30 -21.68 3.92
CA ASN A 12 -8.51 -22.06 3.19
C ASN A 12 -9.08 -20.91 2.35
N VAL A 13 -9.04 -19.67 2.86
CA VAL A 13 -9.41 -18.47 2.10
C VAL A 13 -8.46 -18.26 0.91
N ALA A 14 -7.15 -18.45 1.11
CA ALA A 14 -6.16 -18.30 0.03
C ALA A 14 -6.39 -19.32 -1.11
N LEU A 15 -6.73 -20.57 -0.77
CA LEU A 15 -7.06 -21.62 -1.74
C LEU A 15 -8.33 -21.31 -2.54
N ALA A 16 -9.40 -20.85 -1.88
CA ALA A 16 -10.64 -20.48 -2.56
C ALA A 16 -10.47 -19.26 -3.49
N THR A 17 -9.55 -18.34 -3.17
CA THR A 17 -9.30 -17.14 -3.99
C THR A 17 -8.50 -17.44 -5.26
N ASN A 18 -7.70 -18.51 -5.27
CA ASN A 18 -6.91 -18.91 -6.44
C ASN A 18 -7.74 -19.52 -7.58
N GLN A 19 -8.98 -19.95 -7.32
CA GLN A 19 -9.85 -20.52 -8.35
C GLN A 19 -10.71 -19.47 -9.08
N SER A 20 -10.75 -18.21 -8.64
CA SER A 20 -11.67 -17.19 -9.18
C SER A 20 -11.03 -16.05 -9.99
N THR A 21 -9.73 -16.09 -10.28
CA THR A 21 -9.05 -14.98 -10.97
C THR A 21 -8.46 -15.35 -12.33
N ALA A 22 -9.29 -15.91 -13.21
CA ALA A 22 -9.17 -15.62 -14.65
C ALA A 22 -9.70 -14.21 -14.93
N GLY A 23 -9.13 -13.21 -14.25
CA GLY A 23 -9.50 -11.80 -14.41
C GLY A 23 -8.80 -11.22 -15.62
N THR A 24 -9.58 -10.61 -16.52
CA THR A 24 -9.12 -9.84 -17.68
C THR A 24 -7.86 -9.03 -17.35
N THR A 25 -6.77 -9.33 -18.04
CA THR A 25 -5.47 -8.68 -17.84
C THR A 25 -5.54 -7.25 -18.39
N HIS A 26 -6.22 -6.36 -17.66
CA HIS A 26 -6.14 -4.93 -17.95
C HIS A 26 -4.69 -4.53 -17.81
N LYS A 27 -4.07 -4.14 -18.94
CA LYS A 27 -2.70 -3.67 -18.98
C LYS A 27 -2.57 -2.52 -17.98
N ARG A 28 -1.84 -2.75 -16.89
CA ARG A 28 -1.64 -1.74 -15.85
C ARG A 28 -0.91 -0.54 -16.44
N PRO A 29 -1.21 0.68 -15.95
CA PRO A 29 -0.51 1.86 -16.42
C PRO A 29 0.98 1.77 -16.06
N VAL A 30 1.83 2.26 -16.96
CA VAL A 30 3.27 2.43 -16.71
C VAL A 30 3.47 3.76 -16.01
N PHE A 31 4.25 3.75 -14.93
CA PHE A 31 4.55 4.98 -14.21
C PHE A 31 5.27 6.01 -15.09
N ASN A 32 4.84 7.27 -15.02
CA ASN A 32 5.47 8.37 -15.74
C ASN A 32 5.64 9.56 -14.79
N VAL A 33 6.88 9.79 -14.39
CA VAL A 33 7.23 10.84 -13.41
C VAL A 33 6.86 12.25 -13.87
N LYS A 34 6.88 12.53 -15.17
CA LYS A 34 6.50 13.85 -15.73
C LYS A 34 5.00 14.09 -15.63
N LYS A 35 4.19 13.03 -15.62
CA LYS A 35 2.72 13.11 -15.48
C LYS A 35 2.27 13.01 -14.02
N TRP A 36 3.17 12.68 -13.10
CA TRP A 36 2.86 12.57 -11.69
C TRP A 36 2.72 13.94 -11.04
N ARG A 37 1.48 14.32 -10.72
CA ARG A 37 1.11 15.63 -10.17
C ARG A 37 1.10 15.69 -8.64
N PHE A 38 1.13 14.54 -7.98
CA PHE A 38 1.08 14.44 -6.52
C PHE A 38 2.48 14.33 -5.91
N LYS A 39 3.44 15.12 -6.44
CA LYS A 39 4.76 15.23 -5.84
C LYS A 39 4.59 15.89 -4.47
N SER A 40 4.69 15.11 -3.40
CA SER A 40 4.60 15.67 -2.07
C SER A 40 5.86 16.48 -1.79
N PRO A 41 5.78 17.76 -1.39
CA PRO A 41 6.97 18.51 -0.98
C PRO A 41 7.63 17.92 0.27
N THR A 42 6.92 17.07 1.02
CA THR A 42 7.38 16.45 2.27
C THR A 42 7.64 14.95 2.16
N GLY A 43 7.38 14.32 1.00
CA GLY A 43 7.40 12.86 0.82
C GLY A 43 8.79 12.24 0.62
N GLY A 44 9.86 13.05 0.65
CA GLY A 44 11.26 12.61 0.62
C GLY A 44 11.77 12.06 -0.72
N MET A 45 10.89 11.56 -1.60
CA MET A 45 11.30 11.00 -2.90
C MET A 45 11.66 12.10 -3.92
N ASN A 46 12.76 11.90 -4.64
CA ASN A 46 13.07 12.65 -5.85
C ASN A 46 12.47 11.94 -7.10
N ASP A 47 12.68 12.50 -8.30
CA ASP A 47 12.10 11.94 -9.53
C ASP A 47 12.69 10.56 -9.93
N VAL A 48 13.94 10.29 -9.56
CA VAL A 48 14.58 8.98 -9.77
C VAL A 48 13.97 7.92 -8.85
N ASP A 49 13.75 8.26 -7.57
CA ASP A 49 13.10 7.37 -6.60
C ASP A 49 11.69 7.01 -7.06
N ARG A 50 10.91 8.03 -7.48
CA ARG A 50 9.57 7.85 -8.03
C ARG A 50 9.56 6.93 -9.25
N ALA A 51 10.48 7.13 -10.19
CA ALA A 51 10.58 6.29 -11.38
C ALA A 51 10.87 4.82 -11.00
N THR A 52 11.78 4.61 -10.04
CA THR A 52 12.16 3.29 -9.54
C THR A 52 11.00 2.59 -8.84
N VAL A 53 10.36 3.23 -7.86
CA VAL A 53 9.21 2.69 -7.13
C VAL A 53 8.03 2.42 -8.08
N GLY A 54 7.77 3.36 -8.99
CA GLY A 54 6.72 3.21 -9.99
C GLY A 54 6.95 1.99 -10.90
N ALA A 55 8.19 1.72 -11.30
CA ALA A 55 8.54 0.54 -12.09
C ALA A 55 8.29 -0.76 -11.32
N PHE A 56 8.64 -0.80 -10.03
CA PHE A 56 8.32 -1.96 -9.18
C PHE A 56 6.80 -2.18 -9.08
N TYR A 57 6.03 -1.13 -8.81
CA TYR A 57 4.58 -1.24 -8.63
C TYR A 57 3.82 -1.58 -9.90
N SER A 58 4.27 -1.09 -11.06
CA SER A 58 3.71 -1.48 -12.37
C SER A 58 3.85 -2.99 -12.65
N ASN A 59 4.81 -3.67 -12.01
CA ASN A 59 5.09 -5.10 -12.22
C ASN A 59 4.66 -6.00 -11.05
N ALA A 60 4.55 -5.49 -9.83
CA ALA A 60 4.24 -6.28 -8.64
C ALA A 60 2.79 -6.81 -8.61
N SER A 61 2.57 -8.09 -8.30
CA SER A 61 1.22 -8.64 -8.07
C SER A 61 0.67 -8.34 -6.67
N SER A 62 1.56 -7.96 -5.76
CA SER A 62 1.27 -7.60 -4.38
C SER A 62 2.34 -6.65 -3.86
N VAL A 63 1.96 -5.71 -3.01
CA VAL A 63 2.87 -4.76 -2.36
C VAL A 63 2.57 -4.75 -0.86
N PHE A 64 3.64 -4.73 -0.07
CA PHE A 64 3.60 -4.47 1.35
C PHE A 64 4.45 -3.22 1.64
N GLU A 65 3.89 -2.20 2.30
CA GLU A 65 4.59 -0.96 2.64
C GLU A 65 4.72 -0.78 4.18
N TRP A 66 5.87 -0.22 4.58
CA TRP A 66 6.08 0.36 5.91
C TRP A 66 6.07 1.88 5.78
N GLY A 67 5.13 2.54 6.47
CA GLY A 67 4.80 3.95 6.26
C GLY A 67 3.89 4.14 5.05
N LEU A 68 2.96 5.09 5.18
CA LEU A 68 1.98 5.44 4.15
C LEU A 68 2.24 6.85 3.64
N GLY A 69 2.06 7.06 2.34
CA GLY A 69 2.27 8.38 1.76
C GLY A 69 2.24 8.44 0.25
N GLU A 70 3.23 9.12 -0.33
CA GLU A 70 3.31 9.30 -1.78
C GLU A 70 3.40 7.96 -2.53
N SER A 71 4.19 7.01 -2.01
CA SER A 71 4.28 5.63 -2.54
C SER A 71 2.92 4.94 -2.59
N THR A 72 2.13 5.04 -1.53
CA THR A 72 0.80 4.44 -1.45
C THR A 72 -0.14 4.98 -2.52
N ARG A 73 -0.10 6.30 -2.79
CA ARG A 73 -0.88 6.92 -3.87
C ARG A 73 -0.39 6.47 -5.25
N MET A 74 0.92 6.27 -5.42
CA MET A 74 1.48 5.69 -6.65
C MET A 74 0.99 4.25 -6.86
N ALA A 75 1.01 3.40 -5.81
CA ALA A 75 0.49 2.04 -5.87
C ALA A 75 -0.99 2.04 -6.30
N ASN A 76 -1.78 2.97 -5.75
CA ASN A 76 -3.19 3.14 -6.10
C ASN A 76 -3.38 3.53 -7.58
N MET A 77 -2.65 4.56 -8.05
CA MET A 77 -2.69 4.99 -9.46
C MET A 77 -2.29 3.84 -10.41
N LEU A 78 -1.30 3.04 -10.01
CA LEU A 78 -0.79 1.91 -10.78
C LEU A 78 -1.66 0.66 -10.67
N ARG A 79 -2.76 0.74 -9.92
CA ARG A 79 -3.73 -0.34 -9.72
C ARG A 79 -3.05 -1.61 -9.24
N VAL A 80 -2.20 -1.49 -8.22
CA VAL A 80 -1.61 -2.66 -7.56
C VAL A 80 -2.74 -3.59 -7.09
N PRO A 81 -2.76 -4.88 -7.49
CA PRO A 81 -3.91 -5.75 -7.23
C PRO A 81 -4.14 -6.04 -5.76
N ARG A 82 -3.04 -6.29 -5.02
CA ARG A 82 -3.06 -6.62 -3.59
C ARG A 82 -2.11 -5.68 -2.87
N TYR A 83 -2.62 -4.91 -1.94
CA TYR A 83 -1.84 -3.94 -1.21
C TYR A 83 -2.13 -4.05 0.28
N ALA A 84 -1.07 -4.12 1.07
CA ALA A 84 -1.11 -3.98 2.51
C ALA A 84 -0.10 -2.90 2.92
N GLY A 85 -0.45 -2.05 3.87
CA GLY A 85 0.49 -1.06 4.41
C GLY A 85 0.28 -0.83 5.89
N VAL A 86 1.36 -0.53 6.59
CA VAL A 86 1.37 -0.26 8.03
C VAL A 86 1.83 1.18 8.27
N ASP A 87 1.14 1.92 9.14
CA ASP A 87 1.62 3.22 9.63
C ASP A 87 1.49 3.32 11.15
N SER A 88 2.35 4.14 11.76
CA SER A 88 2.34 4.44 13.19
C SER A 88 1.53 5.68 13.55
N ASP A 89 1.11 6.47 12.58
CA ASP A 89 0.26 7.64 12.81
C ASP A 89 -1.21 7.32 12.42
N PRO A 90 -2.13 7.30 13.41
CA PRO A 90 -3.53 6.93 13.16
C PRO A 90 -4.25 7.92 12.24
N GLU A 91 -3.85 9.19 12.23
CA GLU A 91 -4.39 10.20 11.33
C GLU A 91 -3.98 9.90 9.89
N TYR A 92 -2.70 9.58 9.66
CA TYR A 92 -2.20 9.20 8.34
C TYR A 92 -2.86 7.93 7.80
N VAL A 93 -3.10 6.92 8.65
CA VAL A 93 -3.86 5.73 8.25
C VAL A 93 -5.26 6.10 7.76
N SER A 94 -5.97 6.95 8.51
CA SER A 94 -7.33 7.38 8.18
C SER A 94 -7.38 8.20 6.89
N LEU A 95 -6.52 9.21 6.78
CA LEU A 95 -6.43 10.08 5.61
C LEU A 95 -6.04 9.31 4.35
N THR A 96 -5.06 8.40 4.45
CA THR A 96 -4.63 7.58 3.31
C THR A 96 -5.78 6.69 2.83
N ARG A 97 -6.50 6.06 3.76
CA ARG A 97 -7.66 5.22 3.44
C ARG A 97 -8.75 5.97 2.68
N ALA A 98 -8.97 7.24 2.99
CA ALA A 98 -9.95 8.08 2.30
C ALA A 98 -9.54 8.48 0.87
N GLN A 99 -8.25 8.36 0.51
CA GLN A 99 -7.68 8.88 -0.75
C GLN A 99 -7.40 7.81 -1.80
N VAL A 100 -7.51 6.53 -1.44
CA VAL A 100 -7.08 5.40 -2.28
C VAL A 100 -8.19 4.36 -2.41
N SER A 101 -8.00 3.40 -3.32
CA SER A 101 -9.01 2.39 -3.63
C SER A 101 -9.36 1.53 -2.40
N PRO A 102 -10.65 1.21 -2.19
CA PRO A 102 -11.12 0.44 -1.02
C PRO A 102 -10.55 -0.98 -0.88
N GLN A 103 -9.93 -1.51 -1.94
CA GLN A 103 -9.28 -2.82 -1.93
C GLN A 103 -7.96 -2.83 -1.13
N PHE A 104 -7.36 -1.67 -0.90
CA PHE A 104 -6.11 -1.58 -0.13
C PHE A 104 -6.39 -1.87 1.34
N ARG A 105 -5.46 -2.55 2.00
CA ARG A 105 -5.55 -2.90 3.41
C ARG A 105 -4.53 -2.09 4.20
N PHE A 106 -4.99 -1.48 5.28
CA PHE A 106 -4.16 -0.63 6.13
C PHE A 106 -4.22 -1.12 7.56
N PHE A 107 -3.05 -1.20 8.19
CA PHE A 107 -2.88 -1.59 9.57
C PHE A 107 -2.29 -0.42 10.34
N PHE A 108 -2.86 -0.14 11.51
CA PHE A 108 -2.30 0.82 12.44
C PHE A 108 -1.38 0.08 13.41
N ALA A 109 -0.11 0.48 13.46
CA ALA A 109 0.84 -0.01 14.44
C ALA A 109 0.96 1.00 15.57
N ASP A 110 0.25 0.74 16.68
CA ASP A 110 0.29 1.60 17.85
C ASP A 110 1.68 1.53 18.50
N ILE A 111 2.41 2.65 18.45
CA ILE A 111 3.71 2.85 19.12
C ILE A 111 3.63 3.96 20.16
N GLY A 112 2.42 4.29 20.62
CA GLY A 112 2.14 5.44 21.47
C GLY A 112 1.90 6.72 20.66
N PRO A 113 1.75 7.87 21.35
CA PRO A 113 1.53 9.16 20.71
C PRO A 113 2.66 9.52 19.73
N THR A 114 2.27 9.92 18.52
CA THR A 114 3.20 10.31 17.46
C THR A 114 3.10 11.80 17.13
N ARG A 115 4.15 12.32 16.49
CA ARG A 115 4.21 13.64 15.84
C ARG A 115 4.54 13.46 14.35
N VAL A 116 4.90 14.56 13.68
CA VAL A 116 5.25 14.61 12.25
C VAL A 116 6.13 13.41 11.84
N PHE A 117 5.75 12.75 10.74
CA PHE A 117 6.36 11.53 10.20
C PHE A 117 6.20 10.28 11.06
N GLY A 118 5.17 10.22 11.92
CA GLY A 118 4.92 9.06 12.77
C GLY A 118 6.01 8.85 13.83
N LEU A 119 6.79 9.90 14.13
CA LEU A 119 7.83 9.85 15.14
C LEU A 119 7.20 9.79 16.54
N PRO A 120 7.64 8.88 17.41
CA PRO A 120 7.18 8.84 18.80
C PRO A 120 7.45 10.15 19.58
N LEU A 121 6.60 10.41 20.58
CA LEU A 121 6.71 11.56 21.50
C LEU A 121 7.47 11.26 22.81
N ASN A 122 7.95 10.03 22.99
CA ASN A 122 8.61 9.56 24.21
C ASN A 122 10.09 9.96 24.32
#